data_AF-A0A7W5DI41-F1
#
_entry.id   AF-A0A7W5DI41-F1
#
_cell.length_a   1.000
_cell.length_b   1.000
_cell.length_c   1.000
_cell.angle_alpha   90.00
_cell.angle_beta   90.00
_cell.angle_gamma   90.00
#
_symmetry.space_group_name_H-M   'P 1'
#
loop_
_entity.id
_entity.type
_entity.pdbx_description
1 polymer ?
#
loop_
_entity_poly.entity_id
_entity_poly.type
_entity_poly.pdbx_seq_one_letter_code
_entity_poly.pdbx_strand_id
1 'polypeptide(L)' 'MDTSFTDGGMEIWEYSLSEVSADAINFVPVVNLFGSSASGKKKDLTILFDEDDVVHRYSMSNSDVSHKTGLFR' A
#
# COMPACT_ATOMS: atom_id res chain seq x y z
N MET A 1 8.08 -1.32 -6.82
CA MET A 1 7.79 -1.77 -8.19
C MET A 1 8.70 -2.94 -8.35
N ASP A 2 8.11 -4.09 -8.56
CA ASP A 2 8.77 -5.37 -8.51
C ASP A 2 8.41 -6.13 -9.79
N THR A 3 9.39 -6.81 -10.37
CA THR A 3 9.22 -7.56 -11.61
C THR A 3 9.52 -9.03 -11.31
N SER A 4 8.64 -9.92 -11.77
CA SER A 4 8.82 -11.36 -11.69
C SER A 4 8.33 -12.05 -12.95
N PHE A 5 8.51 -13.36 -13.06
CA PHE A 5 8.12 -14.14 -14.23
C PHE A 5 7.38 -15.40 -13.79
N THR A 6 6.38 -15.80 -14.58
CA THR A 6 5.77 -17.14 -14.43
C THR A 6 6.72 -18.24 -14.91
N ASP A 7 6.43 -19.49 -14.55
CA ASP A 7 7.16 -20.66 -15.06
C ASP A 7 7.10 -20.78 -16.60
N GLY A 8 6.11 -20.13 -17.24
CA GLY A 8 5.97 -20.05 -18.70
C GLY A 8 6.69 -18.88 -19.35
N GLY A 9 7.47 -18.08 -18.61
CA GLY A 9 8.24 -16.96 -19.16
C GLY A 9 7.49 -15.63 -19.29
N MET A 10 6.17 -15.61 -19.01
CA MET A 10 5.39 -14.36 -18.97
C MET A 10 5.86 -13.42 -17.86
N GLU A 11 5.96 -12.13 -18.16
CA GLU A 11 6.42 -11.08 -17.24
C GLU A 11 5.28 -10.56 -16.35
N ILE A 12 5.58 -10.32 -15.08
CA ILE A 12 4.66 -9.79 -14.09
C ILE A 12 5.24 -8.50 -13.52
N TRP A 13 4.46 -7.42 -13.57
CA TRP A 13 4.76 -6.16 -12.89
C TRP A 13 3.87 -5.97 -11.68
N GLU A 14 4.49 -5.69 -10.55
CA GLU A 14 3.80 -5.39 -9.29
C GLU A 14 4.07 -3.94 -8.88
N TYR A 15 2.99 -3.21 -8.64
CA TYR A 15 3.02 -1.84 -8.15
C TYR A 15 2.28 -1.74 -6.82
N SER A 16 2.88 -1.02 -5.87
CA SER A 16 2.27 -0.72 -4.58
C SER A 16 2.30 0.79 -4.37
N LEU A 17 1.12 1.39 -4.16
CA LEU A 17 0.95 2.80 -3.81
C LEU A 17 0.30 2.88 -2.42
N SER A 18 1.02 3.47 -1.47
CA SER A 18 0.51 3.72 -0.11
C SER A 18 0.34 5.22 0.11
N GLU A 19 -0.89 5.64 0.37
CA GLU A 19 -1.22 7.00 0.77
C GLU A 19 -1.55 6.99 2.26
N VAL A 20 -0.69 7.59 3.09
CA VAL A 20 -0.86 7.66 4.55
C VAL A 20 -1.02 9.12 4.94
N SER A 21 -2.12 9.44 5.61
CA SER A 21 -2.37 10.75 6.20
C SER A 21 -2.25 10.67 7.72
N ALA A 22 -1.65 11.69 8.32
CA ALA A 22 -1.71 11.87 9.76
C ALA A 22 -3.13 12.35 10.11
N ASP A 23 -3.86 11.60 10.93
CA ASP A 23 -5.18 12.03 11.37
C ASP A 23 -4.98 13.31 12.23
N ALA A 24 -5.72 14.37 11.91
CA ALA A 24 -5.48 15.75 12.35
C ALA A 24 -5.80 16.02 13.84
N ILE A 25 -5.24 15.24 14.76
CA ILE A 25 -5.33 15.47 16.22
C ILE A 25 -3.99 15.99 16.79
N ASN A 26 -2.92 16.05 15.98
CA ASN A 26 -1.55 16.41 16.41
C ASN A 26 -1.30 17.91 16.66
N PHE A 27 -2.31 18.77 16.67
CA PHE A 27 -2.13 20.23 16.85
C PHE A 27 -2.63 20.72 18.22
N VAL A 28 -2.20 20.08 19.32
CA VAL A 28 -2.35 20.65 20.66
C VAL A 28 -1.00 20.58 21.39
N PRO A 29 -0.28 21.71 21.55
CA PRO A 29 1.10 21.75 22.05
C PRO A 29 1.30 21.34 23.53
N VAL A 30 0.32 20.73 24.21
CA VAL A 30 0.35 20.51 25.68
C VAL A 30 0.04 19.07 26.11
N VAL A 31 -0.26 18.14 25.19
CA VAL A 31 -0.64 16.77 25.60
C VAL A 31 0.26 15.69 25.01
N ASN A 32 1.36 15.43 25.73
CA ASN A 32 2.37 14.41 25.42
C ASN A 32 1.90 12.95 25.65
N LEU A 33 0.58 12.69 25.60
CA LEU A 33 -0.03 11.42 26.06
C LEU A 33 -1.29 10.96 25.31
N PHE A 34 -1.65 11.55 24.17
CA PHE A 34 -2.74 11.02 23.34
C PHE A 34 -2.17 10.43 22.06
N GLY A 35 -2.41 9.14 21.87
CA GLY A 35 -1.85 8.36 20.78
C GLY A 35 -2.08 9.03 19.44
N SER A 36 -0.99 9.25 18.69
CA SER A 36 -1.09 9.57 17.28
C SER A 36 -1.67 8.36 16.54
N SER A 37 -2.67 8.60 15.69
CA SER A 37 -3.11 7.65 14.68
C SER A 37 -2.76 8.20 13.30
N ALA A 38 -2.29 7.31 12.43
CA ALA A 38 -2.17 7.58 11.01
C ALA A 38 -3.02 6.55 10.28
N SER A 39 -3.91 7.01 9.41
CA SER A 39 -4.74 6.17 8.57
C SER A 39 -4.37 6.39 7.10
N GLY A 40 -4.65 5.42 6.26
CA GLY A 40 -4.21 5.46 4.87
C GLY A 40 -4.90 4.40 4.02
N LYS A 41 -4.66 4.49 2.72
CA LYS A 41 -5.08 3.49 1.74
C LYS A 41 -3.86 2.95 1.02
N LYS A 42 -3.81 1.63 0.88
CA LYS A 42 -2.81 0.94 0.08
C LYS A 42 -3.49 0.31 -1.13
N LYS A 43 -2.89 0.54 -2.29
CA LYS A 43 -3.34 0.13 -3.59
C LYS A 43 -2.26 -0.75 -4.21
N ASP A 44 -2.57 -2.03 -4.42
CA ASP A 44 -1.66 -2.97 -5.07
C ASP A 44 -2.20 -3.34 -6.45
N LEU A 45 -1.37 -3.20 -7.47
CA LEU A 45 -1.67 -3.54 -8.87
C LEU A 45 -0.68 -4.60 -9.35
N THR A 46 -1.20 -5.69 -9.88
CA THR A 46 -0.42 -6.73 -10.57
C THR A 46 -0.84 -6.74 -12.04
N ILE A 47 0.13 -6.66 -12.95
CA ILE A 47 -0.06 -6.75 -14.40
C ILE A 47 0.75 -7.93 -14.91
N LEU A 48 0.12 -8.80 -15.69
CA LEU A 48 0.74 -9.92 -16.40
C LEU A 48 0.80 -9.56 -17.88
N PHE A 49 1.99 -9.65 -18.46
CA PHE A 49 2.25 -9.49 -19.89
C PHE A 49 2.46 -10.86 -20.54
N ASP A 50 2.01 -11.02 -21.78
CA ASP A 50 2.34 -12.19 -22.59
C ASP A 50 3.71 -12.06 -23.26
N GLU A 51 4.06 -13.05 -24.08
CA GLU A 51 5.36 -13.11 -24.77
C GLU A 51 5.54 -12.02 -25.85
N ASP A 52 4.46 -11.35 -26.27
CA ASP A 52 4.47 -10.27 -27.26
C ASP A 52 4.47 -8.88 -26.60
N ASP A 53 4.79 -8.80 -25.30
CA ASP A 53 4.74 -7.58 -24.47
C ASP A 53 3.33 -6.95 -24.36
N VAL A 54 2.26 -7.74 -24.54
CA VAL A 54 0.87 -7.27 -24.46
C VAL A 54 0.27 -7.64 -23.10
N VAL A 55 -0.55 -6.74 -22.53
CA VAL A 55 -1.24 -7.00 -21.26
C VAL A 55 -2.20 -8.17 -21.42
N HIS A 56 -1.89 -9.27 -20.75
CA HIS A 56 -2.69 -10.49 -20.74
C HIS A 56 -3.75 -10.47 -19.63
N ARG A 57 -3.37 -10.03 -18.42
CA ARG A 57 -4.28 -9.90 -17.27
C ARG A 57 -3.79 -8.80 -16.32
N TYR A 58 -4.72 -8.18 -15.61
CA TYR A 58 -4.39 -7.33 -14.47
C TYR A 58 -5.31 -7.63 -13.28
N SER A 59 -4.81 -7.35 -12.08
CA SER A 59 -5.58 -7.42 -10.83
C SER A 59 -5.22 -6.23 -9.96
N MET A 60 -6.23 -5.60 -9.38
CA MET A 60 -6.07 -4.45 -8.48
C MET A 60 -6.73 -4.77 -7.15
N SER A 61 -6.02 -4.52 -6.05
CA SER A 61 -6.57 -4.57 -4.70
C SER A 61 -6.40 -3.24 -3.98
N ASN A 62 -7.34 -2.96 -3.07
CA ASN A 62 -7.33 -1.78 -2.23
C ASN A 62 -7.55 -2.22 -0.78
N SER A 63 -6.70 -1.75 0.12
CA SER A 63 -6.76 -2.06 1.54
C SER A 63 -6.61 -0.79 2.38
N ASP A 64 -7.33 -0.74 3.50
CA ASP A 64 -7.15 0.32 4.48
C ASP A 64 -5.94 0.00 5.38
N VAL A 65 -5.09 0.99 5.60
CA VAL A 65 -3.91 0.91 6.47
C VAL A 65 -4.16 1.80 7.69
N SER A 66 -4.01 1.25 8.89
CA SER A 66 -4.14 2.00 10.14
C SER A 66 -2.94 1.72 11.04
N HIS A 67 -2.13 2.74 11.29
CA HIS A 67 -1.07 2.71 12.29
C HIS A 67 -1.56 3.43 13.55
N LYS A 68 -1.80 2.66 14.61
CA LYS A 68 -2.07 3.20 15.95
C LYS A 68 -0.79 3.15 16.75
N THR A 69 -0.22 4.31 17.06
CA THR A 69 0.87 4.41 18.04
C THR A 69 0.26 4.79 19.38
N GLY A 70 0.09 3.80 20.25
CA GLY A 70 -0.33 3.99 21.64
C GLY A 70 0.43 3.02 22.53
N LEU A 71 0.98 3.52 23.64
CA LEU A 71 1.52 2.67 24.70
C LEU A 71 0.32 2.02 25.40
N PHE A 72 0.00 0.78 25.03
CA PHE A 72 -0.86 -0.04 25.87
C PHE A 72 -0.09 -0.36 27.16
N ARG A 73 -0.65 0.03 28.31
CA ARG A 73 -0.37 -0.58 29.62
C ARG A 73 -1.60 -1.36 30.04
#